data_AF-A0A7X7GRJ6-F1
#
_entry.id   AF-A0A7X7GRJ6-F1
#
_cell.length_a   1.000
_cell.length_b   1.000
_cell.length_c   1.000
_cell.angle_alpha   90.00
_cell.angle_beta   90.00
_cell.angle_gamma   90.00
#
_symmetry.space_group_name_H-M   'P 1'
#
loop_
_entity.id
_entity.type
_entity.pdbx_description
1 polymer ?
#
loop_
_entity_poly.entity_id
_entity_poly.type
_entity_poly.pdbx_seq_one_letter_code
_entity_poly.pdbx_strand_id
1 'polypeptide(L)'
;MPFQILYDHQLADAGRYRTLVLAGCAAMSDQQLEQVRAYVDKGGRLCVVGPLATHDHWMRPRTKPGLDDLPDSRTLRVSENGDSLAAIRKACGTFSATVDAQPGLCAEYTAQEKRRLVHLVNYRPDELLRDVAVAVRIPQGRKVRSVRLVSPDHSDFPAIVPKIAGQSVSFTVPEVAVYTIAVIELQ
;
A
#
# COMPACT_ATOMS: atom_id res chain seq x y z
N MET A 1 -1.06 2.04 7.29
CA MET A 1 -1.36 2.54 5.91
C MET A 1 -1.29 1.33 4.99
N PRO A 2 -2.39 0.94 4.34
CA PRO A 2 -2.36 -0.21 3.44
C PRO A 2 -1.51 0.05 2.19
N PHE A 3 -0.79 -0.97 1.73
CA PHE A 3 0.01 -0.93 0.51
C PHE A 3 -0.12 -2.23 -0.29
N GLN A 4 0.60 -2.33 -1.40
CA GLN A 4 0.74 -3.54 -2.20
C GLN A 4 2.23 -3.71 -2.53
N ILE A 5 2.73 -4.93 -2.45
CA ILE A 5 4.08 -5.26 -2.91
C ILE A 5 4.00 -5.59 -4.39
N LEU A 6 4.81 -4.92 -5.21
CA LEU A 6 4.94 -5.23 -6.62
C LEU A 6 6.23 -5.99 -6.84
N TYR A 7 6.13 -7.18 -7.42
CA TYR A 7 7.28 -7.93 -7.92
C TYR A 7 7.75 -7.35 -9.25
N ASP A 8 8.98 -7.67 -9.66
CA ASP A 8 9.60 -7.12 -10.88
C ASP A 8 8.73 -7.26 -12.13
N HIS A 9 8.11 -8.43 -12.32
CA HIS A 9 7.23 -8.69 -13.48
C HIS A 9 5.92 -7.88 -13.45
N GLN A 10 5.55 -7.32 -12.30
CA GLN A 10 4.35 -6.50 -12.09
C GLN A 10 4.63 -5.00 -12.18
N LEU A 11 5.89 -4.58 -12.32
CA LEU A 11 6.24 -3.16 -12.37
C LEU A 11 5.56 -2.42 -13.53
N ALA A 12 5.30 -3.11 -14.64
CA ALA A 12 4.52 -2.57 -15.77
C ALA A 12 3.08 -2.17 -15.39
N ASP A 13 2.50 -2.79 -14.35
CA ASP A 13 1.17 -2.47 -13.83
C ASP A 13 1.16 -1.37 -12.76
N ALA A 14 2.32 -0.76 -12.45
CA ALA A 14 2.44 0.26 -11.41
C ALA A 14 1.51 1.48 -11.62
N GLY A 15 1.09 1.74 -12.86
CA GLY A 15 0.14 2.80 -13.20
C GLY A 15 -1.23 2.71 -12.50
N ARG A 16 -1.57 1.56 -11.90
CA ARG A 16 -2.77 1.41 -11.05
C ARG A 16 -2.63 2.13 -9.70
N TYR A 17 -1.42 2.49 -9.30
CA TYR A 17 -1.10 3.12 -8.03
C TYR A 17 -0.67 4.57 -8.22
N ARG A 18 -1.15 5.45 -7.34
CA ARG A 18 -0.82 6.88 -7.39
C ARG A 18 0.63 7.17 -7.03
N THR A 19 1.21 6.33 -6.17
CA THR A 19 2.58 6.46 -5.68
C THR A 19 3.23 5.09 -5.70
N LEU A 20 4.45 5.02 -6.24
CA LEU A 20 5.35 3.88 -6.14
C LEU A 20 6.42 4.20 -5.10
N VAL A 21 6.63 3.29 -4.16
CA VAL A 21 7.69 3.41 -3.15
C VAL A 21 8.86 2.51 -3.57
N LEU A 22 10.04 3.09 -3.75
CA LEU A 22 11.27 2.36 -4.06
C LEU A 22 12.20 2.47 -2.85
N ALA A 23 12.17 1.45 -1.99
CA ALA A 23 12.91 1.42 -0.74
C ALA A 23 14.14 0.51 -0.87
N GLY A 24 15.33 1.10 -0.90
CA GLY A 24 16.59 0.35 -1.01
C GLY A 24 16.78 -0.37 -2.35
N CYS A 25 16.15 0.11 -3.43
CA CYS A 25 16.26 -0.49 -4.77
C CYS A 25 17.59 -0.12 -5.45
N ALA A 26 18.71 -0.56 -4.86
CA ALA A 26 20.05 -0.22 -5.33
C ALA A 26 20.39 -0.85 -6.70
N ALA A 27 19.97 -2.10 -6.93
CA ALA A 27 20.19 -2.84 -8.18
C ALA A 27 18.92 -2.91 -9.01
N MET A 28 19.00 -2.43 -10.26
CA MET A 28 17.87 -2.44 -11.19
C MET A 28 18.37 -2.66 -12.63
N SER A 29 17.65 -3.47 -13.41
CA SER A 29 17.89 -3.65 -14.84
C SER A 29 17.47 -2.42 -15.65
N ASP A 30 18.02 -2.23 -16.84
CA ASP A 30 17.67 -1.08 -17.69
C ASP A 30 16.17 -1.06 -18.05
N GLN A 31 15.56 -2.23 -18.25
CA GLN A 31 14.13 -2.37 -18.45
C GLN A 31 13.32 -1.84 -17.26
N GLN A 32 13.74 -2.13 -16.02
CA GLN A 32 13.06 -1.59 -14.84
C GLN A 32 13.20 -0.07 -14.76
N LEU A 33 14.36 0.49 -15.14
CA LEU A 33 14.54 1.96 -15.19
C LEU A 33 13.55 2.60 -16.19
N GLU A 34 13.40 2.01 -17.37
CA GLU A 34 12.43 2.47 -18.38
C GLU A 34 10.98 2.38 -17.88
N GLN A 35 10.62 1.30 -17.19
CA GLN A 35 9.28 1.16 -16.60
C GLN A 35 9.00 2.23 -15.54
N VAL A 36 9.99 2.55 -14.68
CA VAL A 36 9.85 3.62 -13.69
C VAL A 36 9.75 4.99 -14.36
N ARG A 37 10.55 5.28 -15.39
CA ARG A 37 10.41 6.53 -16.17
C ARG A 37 9.02 6.64 -16.78
N ALA A 38 8.57 5.60 -17.47
CA ALA A 38 7.24 5.57 -18.08
C ALA A 38 6.11 5.75 -17.06
N TYR A 39 6.27 5.23 -15.83
CA TYR A 39 5.34 5.46 -14.73
C TYR A 39 5.29 6.94 -14.31
N VAL A 40 6.46 7.59 -14.15
CA VAL A 40 6.56 9.01 -13.80
C VAL A 40 6.02 9.91 -14.93
N ASP A 41 6.35 9.60 -16.19
CA ASP A 41 5.90 10.34 -17.37
C ASP A 41 4.37 10.32 -17.51
N LYS A 42 3.72 9.22 -17.11
CA LYS A 42 2.25 9.09 -17.03
C LYS A 42 1.64 9.81 -15.83
N GLY A 43 2.44 10.54 -15.05
CA GLY A 43 1.99 11.33 -13.90
C GLY A 43 2.06 10.60 -12.56
N GLY A 44 2.64 9.40 -12.50
CA GLY A 44 2.93 8.68 -11.26
C GLY A 44 3.87 9.48 -10.34
N ARG A 45 3.84 9.15 -9.04
CA ARG A 45 4.71 9.78 -8.04
C ARG A 45 5.64 8.74 -7.42
N LEU A 46 6.87 9.12 -7.13
CA LEU A 46 7.82 8.26 -6.43
C LEU A 46 8.06 8.74 -5.01
N CYS A 47 8.17 7.78 -4.10
CA CYS A 47 8.81 7.96 -2.81
C CYS A 47 10.02 7.04 -2.75
N VAL A 48 11.21 7.61 -2.72
CA VAL A 48 12.48 6.88 -2.72
C VAL A 48 13.04 6.90 -1.30
N VAL A 49 13.31 5.74 -0.74
CA VAL A 49 13.92 5.58 0.58
C VAL A 49 15.29 4.93 0.40
N GLY A 50 16.36 5.69 0.64
CA GLY A 50 17.72 5.18 0.47
C GLY A 50 18.22 5.11 -0.98
N PRO A 51 19.15 4.20 -1.30
CA PRO A 51 19.79 4.11 -2.62
C PRO A 51 18.80 3.68 -3.71
N LEU A 52 18.96 4.26 -4.90
CA LEU A 52 18.12 3.99 -6.05
C LEU A 52 18.97 3.82 -7.31
N ALA A 53 18.86 2.65 -7.94
CA ALA A 53 19.48 2.35 -9.24
C ALA A 53 20.97 2.69 -9.32
N THR A 54 21.73 2.54 -8.22
CA THR A 54 23.17 2.77 -8.18
C THR A 54 23.95 1.65 -8.88
N HIS A 55 23.36 0.47 -9.03
CA HIS A 55 23.92 -0.71 -9.65
C HIS A 55 22.99 -1.25 -10.76
N ASP A 56 23.54 -2.06 -11.66
CA ASP A 56 22.74 -2.92 -12.53
C ASP A 56 22.20 -4.15 -11.78
N HIS A 57 21.43 -4.99 -12.48
CA HIS A 57 20.84 -6.21 -11.92
C HIS A 57 21.87 -7.30 -11.52
N TRP A 58 23.13 -7.15 -11.91
CA TRP A 58 24.24 -8.02 -11.49
C TRP A 58 25.06 -7.39 -10.35
N MET A 59 24.52 -6.37 -9.67
CA MET A 59 25.23 -5.62 -8.63
C MET A 59 26.53 -4.97 -9.12
N ARG A 60 26.64 -4.64 -10.41
CA ARG A 60 27.77 -3.85 -10.92
C ARG A 60 27.46 -2.37 -10.79
N PRO A 61 28.38 -1.55 -10.25
CA PRO A 61 28.12 -0.13 -10.06
C PRO A 61 27.95 0.56 -11.41
N ARG A 62 26.98 1.49 -11.49
CA ARG A 62 26.81 2.37 -12.63
C ARG A 62 27.71 3.60 -12.48
N THR A 63 28.13 4.18 -13.60
CA THR A 63 28.87 5.46 -13.60
C THR A 63 28.04 6.61 -13.02
N LYS A 64 26.73 6.56 -13.24
CA LYS A 64 25.72 7.44 -12.63
C LYS A 64 24.49 6.61 -12.26
N PRO A 65 23.84 6.87 -11.10
CA PRO A 65 22.61 6.17 -10.76
C PRO A 65 21.53 6.32 -11.84
N GLY A 66 20.84 5.22 -12.13
CA GLY A 66 20.02 5.05 -13.33
C GLY A 66 18.69 5.82 -13.34
N LEU A 67 18.34 6.54 -12.27
CA LEU A 67 17.09 7.33 -12.15
C LEU A 67 17.35 8.71 -11.50
N ASP A 68 18.57 9.21 -11.60
CA ASP A 68 18.94 10.54 -11.10
C ASP A 68 18.41 11.68 -11.99
N ASP A 69 17.90 11.35 -13.18
CA ASP A 69 17.28 12.27 -14.14
C ASP A 69 15.80 12.56 -13.86
N LEU A 70 15.17 11.88 -12.89
CA LEU A 70 13.75 12.05 -12.59
C LEU A 70 13.45 13.42 -11.94
N PRO A 71 12.33 14.06 -12.29
CA PRO A 71 12.00 15.39 -11.79
C PRO A 71 11.61 15.39 -10.30
N ASP A 72 12.11 16.38 -9.55
CA ASP A 72 11.79 16.57 -8.12
C ASP A 72 10.29 16.83 -7.87
N SER A 73 9.58 17.39 -8.86
CA SER A 73 8.13 17.62 -8.77
C SER A 73 7.31 16.34 -8.64
N ARG A 74 7.89 15.18 -9.00
CA ARG A 74 7.28 13.85 -8.94
C ARG A 74 8.00 12.89 -8.01
N THR A 75 9.18 13.26 -7.51
CA THR A 75 10.06 12.35 -6.78
C THR A 75 10.38 12.94 -5.41
N LEU A 76 9.89 12.29 -4.36
CA LEU A 76 10.27 12.59 -3.00
C LEU A 76 11.36 11.61 -2.57
N ARG A 77 12.52 12.13 -2.16
CA ARG A 77 13.65 11.31 -1.68
C ARG A 77 13.85 11.50 -0.18
N VAL A 78 14.11 10.41 0.52
CA VAL A 78 14.47 10.39 1.94
C VAL A 78 15.62 9.40 2.13
N SER A 79 16.53 9.72 3.04
CA SER A 79 17.63 8.80 3.39
C SER A 79 17.10 7.56 4.10
N GLU A 80 17.93 6.52 4.19
CA GLU A 80 17.58 5.25 4.87
C GLU A 80 17.16 5.47 6.34
N ASN A 81 17.82 6.42 7.02
CA ASN A 81 17.55 6.75 8.42
C ASN A 81 16.53 7.89 8.60
N GLY A 82 15.96 8.40 7.51
CA GLY A 82 14.96 9.47 7.58
C GLY A 82 13.56 8.96 7.91
N ASP A 83 12.63 9.89 8.12
CA ASP A 83 11.22 9.55 8.37
C ASP A 83 10.51 9.11 7.07
N SER A 84 10.68 7.82 6.76
CA SER A 84 10.08 7.19 5.57
C SER A 84 8.55 7.21 5.60
N LEU A 85 7.93 7.13 6.79
CA LEU A 85 6.48 7.15 6.91
C LEU A 85 5.91 8.53 6.58
N ALA A 86 6.52 9.61 7.08
CA ALA A 86 6.13 10.97 6.73
C ALA A 86 6.34 11.23 5.22
N ALA A 87 7.47 10.77 4.66
CA ALA A 87 7.77 10.85 3.24
C ALA A 87 6.69 10.17 2.38
N ILE A 88 6.33 8.93 2.69
CA ILE A 88 5.29 8.19 1.95
C ILE A 88 3.93 8.88 2.10
N ARG A 89 3.57 9.36 3.30
CA ARG A 89 2.32 10.12 3.51
C ARG A 89 2.28 11.38 2.65
N LYS A 90 3.37 12.14 2.57
CA LYS A 90 3.47 13.33 1.72
C LYS A 90 3.37 12.99 0.24
N ALA A 91 4.03 11.92 -0.22
CA ALA A 91 3.97 11.49 -1.61
C ALA A 91 2.56 11.04 -2.03
N CYS A 92 1.89 10.24 -1.19
CA CYS A 92 0.54 9.71 -1.42
C CYS A 92 -0.57 10.77 -1.29
N GLY A 93 -0.41 11.73 -0.39
CA GLY A 93 -1.47 12.67 -0.03
C GLY A 93 -2.64 11.96 0.63
N THR A 94 -3.71 11.69 -0.13
CA THR A 94 -4.90 11.02 0.40
C THR A 94 -4.91 9.52 0.11
N PHE A 95 -5.30 8.72 1.10
CA PHE A 95 -5.35 7.26 0.99
C PHE A 95 -6.70 6.72 0.54
N SER A 96 -6.67 5.59 -0.18
CA SER A 96 -7.87 4.80 -0.50
C SER A 96 -8.39 4.01 0.71
N ALA A 97 -7.51 3.69 1.65
CA ALA A 97 -7.85 3.05 2.90
C ALA A 97 -6.88 3.48 4.02
N THR A 98 -7.34 3.50 5.25
CA THR A 98 -6.53 3.71 6.45
C THR A 98 -6.80 2.59 7.43
N VAL A 99 -5.73 2.16 8.08
CA VAL A 99 -5.78 1.20 9.18
C VAL A 99 -5.02 1.85 10.32
N ASP A 100 -5.70 2.01 11.44
CA ASP A 100 -5.14 2.48 12.70
C ASP A 100 -5.06 1.29 13.65
N ALA A 101 -3.83 0.96 14.02
CA ALA A 101 -3.48 -0.22 14.80
C ALA A 101 -2.13 0.01 15.46
N GLN A 102 -1.85 -0.81 16.48
CA GLN A 102 -0.51 -0.86 17.05
C GLN A 102 0.52 -1.34 16.00
N PRO A 103 1.82 -1.00 16.17
CA PRO A 103 2.88 -1.50 15.30
C PRO A 103 2.87 -3.03 15.16
N GLY A 104 3.40 -3.59 14.07
CA GLY A 104 3.39 -5.04 13.85
C GLY A 104 2.16 -5.56 13.09
N LEU A 105 1.14 -4.73 12.85
CA LEU A 105 0.10 -5.03 11.88
C LEU A 105 0.48 -4.53 10.49
N CYS A 106 0.56 -5.44 9.52
CA CYS A 106 0.63 -5.10 8.11
C CYS A 106 -0.77 -5.10 7.51
N ALA A 107 -1.01 -4.15 6.60
CA ALA A 107 -2.27 -4.06 5.88
C ALA A 107 -2.04 -3.96 4.38
N GLU A 108 -2.80 -4.73 3.62
CA GLU A 108 -2.88 -4.58 2.17
C GLU A 108 -4.29 -4.24 1.71
N TYR A 109 -4.38 -3.50 0.62
CA TYR A 109 -5.67 -3.10 0.04
C TYR A 109 -5.80 -3.60 -1.39
N THR A 110 -6.90 -4.28 -1.67
CA THR A 110 -7.22 -4.77 -3.01
C THR A 110 -8.58 -4.23 -3.44
N ALA A 111 -8.61 -3.56 -4.60
CA ALA A 111 -9.83 -3.11 -5.23
C ALA A 111 -10.27 -4.09 -6.32
N GLN A 112 -11.53 -4.51 -6.26
CA GLN A 112 -12.17 -5.31 -7.30
C GLN A 112 -13.49 -4.66 -7.72
N GLU A 113 -14.10 -5.11 -8.81
CA GLU A 113 -15.31 -4.47 -9.35
C GLU A 113 -16.42 -4.36 -8.30
N LYS A 114 -16.76 -5.46 -7.60
CA LYS A 114 -17.88 -5.52 -6.65
C LYS A 114 -17.49 -5.54 -5.18
N ARG A 115 -16.20 -5.40 -4.87
CA ARG A 115 -15.73 -5.44 -3.48
C ARG A 115 -14.44 -4.67 -3.26
N ARG A 116 -14.19 -4.28 -2.01
CA ARG A 116 -12.89 -3.85 -1.49
C ARG A 116 -12.46 -4.84 -0.43
N LEU A 117 -11.19 -5.19 -0.45
CA LEU A 117 -10.59 -6.12 0.51
C LEU A 117 -9.49 -5.37 1.26
N VAL A 118 -9.51 -5.49 2.59
CA VAL A 118 -8.39 -5.08 3.43
C VAL A 118 -7.86 -6.33 4.10
N HIS A 119 -6.66 -6.74 3.70
CA HIS A 119 -5.95 -7.87 4.28
C HIS A 119 -5.15 -7.36 5.47
N LEU A 120 -5.28 -8.00 6.62
CA LEU A 120 -4.62 -7.62 7.86
C LEU A 120 -3.79 -8.81 8.33
N VAL A 121 -2.47 -8.65 8.39
CA VAL A 121 -1.53 -9.67 8.84
C VAL A 121 -0.87 -9.16 10.12
N ASN A 122 -1.03 -9.92 11.20
CA ASN A 122 -0.38 -9.62 12.47
C ASN A 122 0.96 -10.36 12.54
N TYR A 123 2.06 -9.59 12.63
CA TYR A 123 3.42 -10.12 12.77
C TYR A 123 3.87 -10.24 14.23
N ARG A 124 2.97 -10.06 15.20
CA ARG A 124 3.24 -10.33 16.61
C ARG A 124 2.76 -11.74 16.95
N PRO A 125 3.66 -12.74 17.02
CA PRO A 125 3.27 -14.15 17.14
C PRO A 125 2.51 -14.46 18.43
N ASP A 126 2.75 -13.71 19.49
CA ASP A 126 2.22 -13.97 20.84
C ASP A 126 1.21 -12.92 21.31
N GLU A 127 0.75 -12.02 20.43
CA GLU A 127 -0.18 -10.93 20.79
C GLU A 127 -1.38 -10.89 19.87
N LEU A 128 -2.59 -10.86 20.45
CA LEU A 128 -3.81 -10.54 19.73
C LEU A 128 -3.94 -9.02 19.58
N LEU A 129 -4.09 -8.54 18.35
CA LEU A 129 -4.36 -7.13 18.10
C LEU A 129 -5.87 -6.88 18.16
N ARG A 130 -6.30 -5.96 19.01
CA ARG A 130 -7.71 -5.63 19.23
C ARG A 130 -8.04 -4.24 18.72
N ASP A 131 -9.33 -4.05 18.45
CA ASP A 131 -9.91 -2.74 18.12
C ASP A 131 -9.23 -2.02 16.95
N VAL A 132 -8.88 -2.77 15.91
CA VAL A 132 -8.22 -2.24 14.71
C VAL A 132 -9.22 -1.43 13.90
N ALA A 133 -9.02 -0.11 13.84
CA ALA A 133 -9.92 0.78 13.13
C ALA A 133 -9.57 0.82 11.63
N VAL A 134 -10.56 0.55 10.78
CA VAL A 134 -10.41 0.53 9.32
C VAL A 134 -11.34 1.57 8.72
N ALA A 135 -10.82 2.36 7.78
CA ALA A 135 -11.64 3.20 6.91
C ALA A 135 -11.26 3.01 5.45
N VAL A 136 -12.24 2.95 4.56
CA VAL A 136 -12.06 2.69 3.12
C VAL A 136 -12.89 3.69 2.33
N ARG A 137 -12.27 4.32 1.33
CA ARG A 137 -12.96 5.15 0.35
C ARG A 137 -13.75 4.29 -0.63
N ILE A 138 -15.00 4.66 -0.83
CA ILE A 138 -15.93 4.03 -1.75
C ILE A 138 -15.94 4.81 -3.06
N PRO A 139 -15.82 4.15 -4.23
CA PRO A 139 -15.91 4.85 -5.51
C PRO A 139 -17.24 5.58 -5.67
N GLN A 140 -17.20 6.72 -6.35
CA GLN A 140 -18.40 7.47 -6.71
C GLN A 140 -19.41 6.57 -7.45
N GLY A 141 -20.69 6.71 -7.10
CA GLY A 141 -21.78 5.93 -7.69
C GLY A 141 -21.94 4.52 -7.12
N ARG A 142 -21.05 4.06 -6.22
CA ARG A 142 -21.17 2.77 -5.54
C ARG A 142 -21.70 2.93 -4.12
N LYS A 143 -22.42 1.93 -3.63
CA LYS A 143 -22.88 1.88 -2.23
C LYS A 143 -22.33 0.66 -1.52
N VAL A 144 -22.08 0.77 -0.22
CA VAL A 144 -21.71 -0.39 0.60
C VAL A 144 -22.94 -1.25 0.82
N ARG A 145 -22.85 -2.53 0.46
CA ARG A 145 -23.87 -3.53 0.73
C ARG A 145 -23.70 -4.13 2.13
N SER A 146 -22.47 -4.51 2.46
CA SER A 146 -22.13 -5.20 3.69
C SER A 146 -20.64 -5.07 3.98
N VAL A 147 -20.28 -5.26 5.24
CA VAL A 147 -18.91 -5.49 5.69
C VAL A 147 -18.90 -6.79 6.47
N ARG A 148 -17.99 -7.70 6.11
CA ARG A 148 -17.79 -8.96 6.82
C ARG A 148 -16.32 -9.25 7.01
N LEU A 149 -16.00 -10.01 8.04
CA LEU A 149 -14.64 -10.44 8.36
C LEU A 149 -14.50 -11.92 8.02
N VAL A 150 -13.33 -12.29 7.52
CA VAL A 150 -12.97 -13.67 7.22
C VAL A 150 -11.57 -13.91 7.78
N SER A 151 -11.39 -14.98 8.53
CA SER A 151 -10.10 -15.38 9.08
C SER A 151 -9.98 -16.90 9.02
N PRO A 152 -8.78 -17.46 8.82
CA PRO A 152 -8.54 -18.88 9.05
C PRO A 152 -8.64 -19.26 10.54
N ASP A 153 -8.43 -18.30 11.45
CA ASP A 153 -8.31 -18.53 12.89
C ASP A 153 -9.69 -18.49 13.60
N HIS A 154 -10.70 -17.90 12.95
CA HIS A 154 -12.04 -17.73 13.50
C HIS A 154 -13.11 -18.02 12.45
N SER A 155 -14.06 -18.88 12.80
CA SER A 155 -15.22 -19.20 11.94
C SER A 155 -16.33 -18.17 12.04
N ASP A 156 -16.46 -17.49 13.18
CA ASP A 156 -17.61 -16.64 13.50
C ASP A 156 -17.17 -15.28 14.03
N PHE A 157 -17.33 -14.24 13.20
CA PHE A 157 -17.19 -12.86 13.64
C PHE A 157 -18.56 -12.27 13.99
N PRO A 158 -18.63 -11.37 15.00
CA PRO A 158 -19.85 -10.61 15.23
C PRO A 158 -20.19 -9.78 13.99
N ALA A 159 -21.49 -9.49 13.82
CA ALA A 159 -21.95 -8.62 12.74
C ALA A 159 -21.26 -7.25 12.85
N ILE A 160 -20.57 -6.85 11.79
CA ILE A 160 -19.92 -5.55 11.71
C ILE A 160 -20.94 -4.51 11.28
N VAL A 161 -21.12 -3.47 12.09
CA VAL A 161 -21.97 -2.31 11.77
C VAL A 161 -21.08 -1.20 11.20
N PRO A 162 -21.02 -1.03 9.87
CA PRO A 162 -20.21 0.03 9.28
C PRO A 162 -20.83 1.41 9.50
N LYS A 163 -19.98 2.40 9.74
CA LYS A 163 -20.33 3.82 9.69
C LYS A 163 -20.05 4.34 8.29
N ILE A 164 -21.06 4.91 7.63
CA ILE A 164 -20.93 5.48 6.29
C ILE A 164 -20.99 6.99 6.41
N ALA A 165 -19.97 7.68 5.89
CA ALA A 165 -19.90 9.14 5.85
C ALA A 165 -19.38 9.58 4.47
N GLY A 166 -20.27 10.17 3.66
CA GLY A 166 -19.95 10.54 2.29
C GLY A 166 -19.51 9.33 1.45
N GLN A 167 -18.32 9.42 0.84
CA GLN A 167 -17.70 8.35 0.05
C GLN A 167 -16.72 7.51 0.88
N SER A 168 -16.99 7.33 2.18
CA SER A 168 -16.14 6.56 3.07
C SER A 168 -16.97 5.62 3.93
N VAL A 169 -16.45 4.43 4.16
CA VAL A 169 -16.96 3.48 5.14
C VAL A 169 -15.90 3.26 6.21
N SER A 170 -16.29 3.25 7.48
CA SER A 170 -15.41 2.90 8.59
C SER A 170 -16.04 1.87 9.52
N PHE A 171 -15.20 1.05 10.12
CA PHE A 171 -15.59 -0.02 11.04
C PHE A 171 -14.39 -0.45 11.88
N THR A 172 -14.65 -1.24 12.92
CA THR A 172 -13.61 -1.79 13.79
C THR A 172 -13.53 -3.29 13.59
N VAL A 173 -12.31 -3.80 13.40
CA VAL A 173 -12.02 -5.23 13.46
C VAL A 173 -11.71 -5.54 14.93
N PRO A 174 -12.54 -6.37 15.61
CA PRO A 174 -12.45 -6.54 17.06
C PRO A 174 -11.16 -7.25 17.47
N GLU A 175 -10.68 -8.17 16.63
CA GLU A 175 -9.50 -8.98 16.88
C GLU A 175 -8.85 -9.38 15.55
N VAL A 176 -7.52 -9.34 15.52
CA VAL A 176 -6.68 -9.95 14.48
C VAL A 176 -5.65 -10.84 15.18
N ALA A 177 -5.83 -12.16 15.06
CA ALA A 177 -4.91 -13.15 15.60
C ALA A 177 -3.68 -13.29 14.71
N VAL A 178 -3.75 -14.06 13.62
CA VAL A 178 -2.67 -14.14 12.62
C VAL A 178 -3.07 -13.35 11.38
N TYR A 179 -4.27 -13.61 10.88
CA TYR A 179 -4.72 -13.05 9.62
C TYR A 179 -6.22 -12.80 9.59
N THR A 180 -6.63 -11.67 9.04
CA THR A 180 -8.05 -11.33 8.85
C THR A 180 -8.23 -10.51 7.58
N ILE A 181 -9.26 -10.82 6.81
CA ILE A 181 -9.68 -10.05 5.63
C ILE A 181 -11.00 -9.36 5.96
N ALA A 182 -11.01 -8.03 5.90
CA ALA A 182 -12.26 -7.28 5.84
C ALA A 182 -12.75 -7.20 4.39
N VAL A 183 -13.93 -7.76 4.14
CA VAL A 183 -14.60 -7.77 2.85
C VAL A 183 -15.72 -6.74 2.86
N ILE A 184 -15.54 -5.66 2.08
CA ILE A 184 -16.55 -4.62 1.87
C ILE A 184 -17.20 -4.90 0.52
N GLU A 185 -18.45 -5.38 0.53
CA GLU A 185 -19.20 -5.63 -0.71
C GLU A 185 -19.88 -4.35 -1.19
N LEU A 186 -19.88 -4.14 -2.51
CA LEU A 186 -20.43 -2.96 -3.16
C LEU A 186 -21.63 -3.32 -4.04
N GLN A 187 -22.65 -2.46 -4.02
CA GLN A 187 -23.72 -2.40 -5.02
C GLN A 187 -23.28 -1.47 -6.13
#